data_AF-A0A2P8GWF9-F1
#
_entry.id   AF-A0A2P8GWF9-F1
#
_cell.length_a   1.000
_cell.length_b   1.000
_cell.length_c   1.000
_cell.angle_alpha   90.00
_cell.angle_beta   90.00
_cell.angle_gamma   90.00
#
_symmetry.space_group_name_H-M   'P 1'
#
loop_
_entity.id
_entity.type
_entity.pdbx_description
1 polymer ?
#
loop_
_entity_poly.entity_id
_entity_poly.type
_entity_poly.pdbx_seq_one_letter_code
_entity_poly.pdbx_strand_id
1 'polypeptide(L)'
;MKAYAGLWGSMFGVFLLAAVTSAAMLGPPGRRNRYLDAELAEAIGGPATVAGLAIGLLVVLLPLPKRRSFASATETCAIVVLILTSSVVAYRAIVGANDSRDLDPGTLNLWLLGAAGILVLLIVVAIRADRARRREKVAQRT
;
A
#
# COMPACT_ATOMS: atom_id res chain seq x y z
N MET A 1 -20.42 -11.20 13.57
CA MET A 1 -19.94 -9.87 13.10
C MET A 1 -18.56 -9.45 13.65
N LYS A 2 -18.21 -9.69 14.93
CA LYS A 2 -16.89 -9.30 15.48
C LYS A 2 -15.70 -9.99 14.79
N ALA A 3 -15.82 -11.30 14.53
CA ALA A 3 -14.78 -12.09 13.86
C ALA A 3 -14.46 -11.57 12.43
N TYR A 4 -15.50 -11.23 11.65
CA TYR A 4 -15.34 -10.66 10.31
C TYR A 4 -14.56 -9.33 10.32
N ALA A 5 -14.91 -8.43 11.24
CA ALA A 5 -14.22 -7.15 11.36
C ALA A 5 -12.74 -7.31 11.75
N GLY A 6 -12.43 -8.29 12.61
CA GLY A 6 -11.06 -8.65 12.96
C GLY A 6 -10.28 -9.20 11.77
N LEU A 7 -10.86 -10.16 11.04
CA LEU A 7 -10.26 -10.73 9.82
C LEU A 7 -10.00 -9.66 8.77
N TRP A 8 -11.00 -8.86 8.42
CA TRP A 8 -10.84 -7.78 7.44
C TRP A 8 -9.78 -6.77 7.89
N GLY A 9 -9.79 -6.37 9.17
CA GLY A 9 -8.79 -5.46 9.74
C GLY A 9 -7.38 -6.02 9.67
N SER A 10 -7.20 -7.32 9.92
CA SER A 10 -5.90 -7.98 9.80
C SER A 10 -5.42 -8.01 8.35
N MET A 11 -6.29 -8.32 7.39
CA MET A 11 -5.96 -8.30 5.96
C MET A 11 -5.57 -6.90 5.49
N PHE A 12 -6.31 -5.88 5.93
CA PHE A 12 -5.97 -4.50 5.65
C PHE A 12 -4.61 -4.11 6.25
N GLY A 13 -4.33 -4.50 7.50
CA GLY A 13 -3.02 -4.28 8.12
C GLY A 13 -1.89 -4.94 7.34
N VAL A 14 -2.07 -6.19 6.90
CA VAL A 14 -1.08 -6.90 6.08
C VAL A 14 -0.90 -6.23 4.72
N PHE A 15 -1.98 -5.78 4.08
CA PHE A 15 -1.90 -5.03 2.83
C PHE A 15 -1.08 -3.74 2.98
N LEU A 16 -1.34 -2.95 4.03
CA LEU A 16 -0.58 -1.73 4.31
C LEU A 16 0.90 -2.04 4.58
N LEU A 17 1.19 -3.07 5.37
CA LEU A 17 2.56 -3.48 5.66
C LEU A 17 3.28 -3.90 4.37
N ALA A 18 2.65 -4.74 3.54
CA ALA A 18 3.20 -5.18 2.26
C ALA A 18 3.49 -4.01 1.32
N ALA A 19 2.57 -3.03 1.22
CA ALA A 19 2.75 -1.83 0.43
C ALA A 19 3.95 -0.99 0.92
N VAL A 20 4.05 -0.75 2.23
CA VAL A 20 5.17 0.00 2.82
C VAL A 20 6.49 -0.77 2.67
N THR A 21 6.51 -2.07 2.89
CA THR A 21 7.72 -2.90 2.72
C THR A 21 8.19 -2.87 1.26
N SER A 22 7.28 -3.06 0.31
CA SER A 22 7.58 -2.95 -1.12
C SER A 22 8.21 -1.59 -1.45
N ALA A 23 7.60 -0.49 -1.00
CA ALA A 23 8.10 0.86 -1.20
C ALA A 23 9.45 1.09 -0.48
N ALA A 24 9.60 0.63 0.75
CA ALA A 24 10.80 0.90 1.55
C ALA A 24 12.05 0.21 0.95
N MET A 25 11.90 -1.01 0.43
CA MET A 25 13.00 -1.75 -0.19
C MET A 25 13.49 -1.06 -1.46
N LEU A 26 12.57 -0.58 -2.31
CA LEU A 26 12.92 0.14 -3.53
C LEU A 26 12.97 1.67 -3.34
N GLY A 27 12.97 2.16 -2.10
CA GLY A 27 13.12 3.57 -1.75
C GLY A 27 14.49 4.12 -2.11
N PRO A 28 14.71 5.45 -2.04
CA PRO A 28 16.00 6.07 -2.35
C PRO A 28 17.14 5.50 -1.47
N PRO A 29 18.37 5.42 -2.01
CA PRO A 29 19.53 5.06 -1.22
C PRO A 29 19.80 6.19 -0.21
N GLY A 30 19.94 5.84 1.06
CA GLY A 30 20.12 6.81 2.12
C GLY A 30 20.87 6.21 3.29
N ARG A 31 21.19 7.01 4.30
CA ARG A 31 22.04 6.59 5.43
C ARG A 31 21.53 5.33 6.16
N ARG A 32 20.21 5.07 6.15
CA ARG A 32 19.57 3.86 6.69
C ARG A 32 19.50 2.68 5.70
N ASN A 33 19.49 2.95 4.40
CA ASN A 33 19.45 1.95 3.31
C ASN A 33 20.84 1.74 2.66
N ARG A 34 21.91 2.29 3.24
CA ARG A 34 23.25 2.27 2.65
C ARG A 34 23.85 0.86 2.53
N TYR A 35 23.35 -0.08 3.34
CA TYR A 35 23.80 -1.47 3.37
C TYR A 35 22.80 -2.43 2.72
N LEU A 36 21.75 -1.89 2.08
CA LEU A 36 20.75 -2.67 1.38
C LEU A 36 21.24 -2.81 -0.07
N ASP A 37 21.76 -3.99 -0.41
CA ASP A 37 22.16 -4.32 -1.78
C ASP A 37 20.92 -4.52 -2.67
N ALA A 38 21.13 -4.46 -3.99
CA ALA A 38 20.05 -4.62 -4.97
C ALA A 38 19.36 -5.98 -4.83
N GLU A 39 20.15 -7.04 -4.64
CA GLU A 39 19.63 -8.41 -4.54
C GLU A 39 18.65 -8.56 -3.37
N LEU A 40 19.00 -8.07 -2.18
CA LEU A 40 18.09 -8.14 -1.03
C LEU A 40 16.87 -7.24 -1.21
N ALA A 41 17.06 -6.05 -1.81
CA ALA A 41 15.97 -5.13 -2.09
C ALA A 41 14.91 -5.77 -3.01
N GLU A 42 15.35 -6.44 -4.07
CA GLU A 42 14.48 -7.13 -5.03
C GLU A 42 13.86 -8.38 -4.42
N ALA A 43 14.64 -9.18 -3.69
CA ALA A 43 14.19 -10.41 -3.04
C ALA A 43 13.10 -10.18 -1.99
N ILE A 44 13.06 -9.01 -1.35
CA ILE A 44 12.02 -8.64 -0.38
C ILE A 44 10.92 -7.80 -1.04
N GLY A 45 11.31 -6.79 -1.82
CA GLY A 45 10.39 -5.83 -2.43
C GLY A 45 9.45 -6.49 -3.44
N GLY A 46 9.95 -7.42 -4.25
CA GLY A 46 9.16 -8.17 -5.23
C GLY A 46 8.02 -8.98 -4.57
N PRO A 47 8.33 -9.92 -3.66
CA PRO A 47 7.30 -10.70 -2.95
C PRO A 47 6.33 -9.84 -2.14
N ALA A 48 6.81 -8.77 -1.49
CA ALA A 48 5.94 -7.82 -0.80
C ALA A 48 4.95 -7.14 -1.76
N THR A 49 5.38 -6.82 -2.99
CA THR A 49 4.50 -6.26 -4.02
C THR A 49 3.41 -7.26 -4.41
N VAL A 50 3.78 -8.52 -4.66
CA VAL A 50 2.82 -9.57 -5.03
C VAL A 50 1.81 -9.82 -3.90
N ALA A 51 2.28 -9.94 -2.66
CA ALA A 51 1.42 -10.10 -1.49
C ALA A 51 0.48 -8.89 -1.30
N GLY A 52 1.01 -7.68 -1.49
CA GLY A 52 0.25 -6.43 -1.43
C GLY A 52 -0.87 -6.38 -2.47
N LEU A 53 -0.61 -6.79 -3.71
CA LEU A 53 -1.63 -6.86 -4.76
C LEU A 53 -2.71 -7.91 -4.42
N ALA A 54 -2.31 -9.13 -4.06
CA ALA A 54 -3.24 -10.21 -3.78
C ALA A 54 -4.17 -9.88 -2.60
N ILE A 55 -3.59 -9.42 -1.48
CA ILE A 55 -4.36 -9.11 -0.27
C ILE A 55 -5.13 -7.81 -0.45
N GLY A 56 -4.54 -6.79 -1.08
CA GLY A 56 -5.21 -5.52 -1.37
C GLY A 56 -6.44 -5.70 -2.25
N LEU A 57 -6.38 -6.60 -3.24
CA LEU A 57 -7.54 -6.95 -4.05
C LEU A 57 -8.65 -7.56 -3.20
N LEU A 58 -8.33 -8.50 -2.31
CA LEU A 58 -9.33 -9.09 -1.40
C LEU A 58 -9.95 -8.03 -0.46
N VAL A 59 -9.14 -7.12 0.08
CA VAL A 59 -9.62 -5.99 0.91
C VAL A 59 -10.59 -5.09 0.12
N VAL A 60 -10.30 -4.82 -1.14
CA VAL A 60 -11.16 -4.04 -2.04
C VAL A 60 -12.46 -4.78 -2.39
N LEU A 61 -12.42 -6.09 -2.59
CA LEU A 61 -13.61 -6.88 -2.94
C LEU A 61 -14.52 -7.12 -1.74
N LEU A 62 -13.96 -7.30 -0.54
CA LEU A 62 -14.75 -7.57 0.66
C LEU A 62 -15.43 -6.32 1.22
N PRO A 63 -16.69 -6.42 1.72
CA PRO A 63 -17.43 -5.27 2.23
C PRO A 63 -16.81 -4.70 3.51
N LEU A 64 -16.74 -3.37 3.61
CA LEU A 64 -16.19 -2.70 4.78
C LEU A 64 -17.04 -3.03 6.04
N PRO A 65 -16.44 -3.45 7.17
CA PRO A 65 -17.14 -3.67 8.42
C PRO A 65 -17.89 -2.43 8.92
N LYS A 66 -19.17 -2.58 9.29
CA LYS A 66 -20.03 -1.52 9.85
C LYS A 66 -19.69 -1.24 11.32
N ARG A 67 -18.60 -0.52 11.59
CA ARG A 67 -18.23 -0.04 12.92
C ARG A 67 -17.84 1.44 12.86
N ARG A 68 -18.39 2.26 13.76
CA ARG A 68 -18.33 3.73 13.77
C ARG A 68 -16.93 4.35 13.63
N SER A 69 -15.88 3.67 14.08
CA SER A 69 -14.48 4.16 13.98
C SER A 69 -13.69 3.55 12.81
N PHE A 70 -14.23 2.51 12.19
CA PHE A 70 -13.50 1.66 11.26
C PHE A 70 -13.29 2.34 9.90
N ALA A 71 -14.30 3.06 9.41
CA ALA A 71 -14.20 3.81 8.16
C ALA A 71 -13.15 4.93 8.24
N SER A 72 -13.20 5.76 9.29
CA SER A 72 -12.23 6.86 9.46
C SER A 72 -10.80 6.35 9.63
N ALA A 73 -10.58 5.28 10.41
CA ALA A 73 -9.25 4.70 10.58
C ALA A 73 -8.71 4.13 9.26
N THR A 74 -9.56 3.41 8.52
CA THR A 74 -9.20 2.84 7.20
C THR A 74 -8.82 3.94 6.20
N GLU A 75 -9.63 5.00 6.12
CA GLU A 75 -9.38 6.16 5.25
C GLU A 75 -8.02 6.80 5.57
N THR A 76 -7.78 7.16 6.84
CA THR A 76 -6.54 7.80 7.26
C THR A 76 -5.32 6.93 6.99
N CYS A 77 -5.36 5.65 7.37
CA CYS A 77 -4.22 4.74 7.16
C CYS A 77 -3.94 4.51 5.67
N ALA A 78 -4.98 4.34 4.85
CA ALA A 78 -4.82 4.17 3.40
C ALA A 78 -4.20 5.41 2.75
N ILE A 79 -4.65 6.62 3.12
CA ILE A 79 -4.10 7.88 2.59
C ILE A 79 -2.64 8.06 3.01
N VAL A 80 -2.29 7.79 4.27
CA VAL A 80 -0.91 7.92 4.74
C VAL A 80 0.01 6.99 3.97
N VAL A 81 -0.35 5.71 3.84
CA VAL A 81 0.45 4.74 3.08
C VAL A 81 0.48 5.06 1.59
N LEU A 82 -0.62 5.59 1.02
CA LEU A 82 -0.67 6.07 -0.35
C LEU A 82 0.35 7.19 -0.59
N ILE A 83 0.41 8.20 0.28
CA ILE A 83 1.36 9.31 0.15
C ILE A 83 2.81 8.79 0.24
N LEU A 84 3.12 7.95 1.24
CA LEU A 84 4.46 7.39 1.41
C LEU A 84 4.89 6.54 0.19
N THR A 85 4.02 5.63 -0.25
CA THR A 85 4.29 4.75 -1.38
C THR A 85 4.42 5.54 -2.68
N SER A 86 3.52 6.51 -2.92
CA SER A 86 3.54 7.34 -4.13
C SER A 86 4.81 8.19 -4.22
N SER A 87 5.36 8.63 -3.09
CA SER A 87 6.61 9.39 -3.05
C SER A 87 7.79 8.55 -3.54
N VAL A 88 7.85 7.27 -3.15
CA VAL A 88 8.88 6.35 -3.63
C VAL A 88 8.69 6.00 -5.10
N VAL A 89 7.45 5.73 -5.51
CA VAL A 89 7.14 5.43 -6.91
C VAL A 89 7.51 6.61 -7.80
N ALA A 90 7.21 7.84 -7.41
CA ALA A 90 7.61 9.04 -8.13
C ALA A 90 9.13 9.18 -8.22
N TYR A 91 9.84 8.96 -7.11
CA TYR A 91 11.31 8.94 -7.12
C TYR A 91 11.85 7.93 -8.13
N ARG A 92 11.31 6.69 -8.13
CA ARG A 92 11.75 5.63 -9.04
C ARG A 92 11.36 5.85 -10.50
N ALA A 93 10.21 6.46 -10.75
CA ALA A 93 9.81 6.83 -12.10
C ALA A 93 10.75 7.90 -12.71
N ILE A 94 11.34 8.76 -11.87
CA ILE A 94 12.25 9.83 -12.31
C ILE A 94 13.69 9.32 -12.42
N VAL A 95 14.20 8.62 -11.40
CA VAL A 95 15.60 8.21 -11.32
C VAL A 95 15.85 6.89 -12.07
N GLY A 96 14.85 6.02 -12.13
CA GLY A 96 14.99 4.68 -12.69
C GLY A 96 15.94 3.81 -11.87
N ALA A 97 16.69 2.97 -12.58
CA ALA A 97 17.66 2.02 -12.04
C ALA A 97 19.05 2.64 -11.78
N ASN A 98 19.26 3.89 -12.17
CA ASN A 98 20.57 4.56 -12.17
C ASN A 98 21.01 5.08 -10.79
N ASP A 99 20.69 4.37 -9.71
CA ASP A 99 21.18 4.71 -8.37
C ASP A 99 22.39 3.86 -7.97
N SER A 100 23.00 4.16 -6.82
CA SER A 100 24.23 3.52 -6.35
C SER A 100 24.12 2.01 -6.03
N ARG A 101 22.96 1.37 -6.24
CA ARG A 101 22.75 -0.06 -6.02
C ARG A 101 22.76 -0.89 -7.30
N ASP A 102 22.77 -0.26 -8.48
CA ASP A 102 22.76 -0.97 -9.78
C ASP A 102 21.59 -1.97 -9.89
N LEU A 103 20.36 -1.50 -9.66
CA LEU A 103 19.16 -2.34 -9.78
C LEU A 103 18.96 -2.84 -11.22
N ASP A 104 18.35 -4.01 -11.38
CA ASP A 104 17.97 -4.48 -12.72
C ASP A 104 16.81 -3.63 -13.29
N PRO A 105 16.97 -3.02 -14.48
CA PRO A 105 15.90 -2.22 -15.09
C PRO A 105 14.63 -3.03 -15.38
N GLY A 106 14.77 -4.32 -15.70
CA GLY A 106 13.65 -5.22 -15.94
C GLY A 106 12.81 -5.42 -14.68
N THR A 107 13.46 -5.83 -13.60
CA THR A 107 12.84 -5.99 -12.28
C THR A 107 12.22 -4.70 -11.78
N LEU A 108 12.91 -3.56 -11.92
CA LEU A 108 12.38 -2.27 -11.51
C LEU A 108 11.10 -1.87 -12.26
N ASN A 109 11.05 -2.10 -13.57
CA ASN A 109 9.86 -1.79 -14.37
C ASN A 109 8.65 -2.66 -13.98
N LEU A 110 8.88 -3.95 -13.74
CA LEU A 110 7.85 -4.85 -13.23
C LEU A 110 7.37 -4.41 -11.83
N TRP A 111 8.30 -4.00 -10.97
CA TRP A 111 7.96 -3.45 -9.67
C TRP A 111 7.15 -2.16 -9.78
N LEU A 112 7.53 -1.23 -10.67
CA LEU A 112 6.78 0.02 -10.90
C LEU A 112 5.33 -0.26 -11.32
N LEU A 113 5.12 -1.25 -12.20
CA LEU A 113 3.78 -1.67 -12.60
C LEU A 113 2.99 -2.23 -11.41
N GLY A 114 3.60 -3.09 -10.60
CA GLY A 114 2.98 -3.63 -9.39
C GLY A 114 2.68 -2.55 -8.35
N ALA A 115 3.61 -1.62 -8.14
CA ALA A 115 3.45 -0.50 -7.23
C ALA A 115 2.32 0.44 -7.69
N ALA A 116 2.19 0.71 -9.00
CA ALA A 116 1.05 1.43 -9.54
C ALA A 116 -0.28 0.72 -9.23
N GLY A 117 -0.33 -0.61 -9.34
CA GLY A 117 -1.48 -1.41 -8.92
C GLY A 117 -1.82 -1.24 -7.43
N ILE A 118 -0.80 -1.24 -6.55
CA ILE A 118 -0.98 -0.97 -5.11
C ILE A 118 -1.53 0.44 -4.87
N LEU A 119 -1.03 1.46 -5.57
CA LEU A 119 -1.55 2.83 -5.45
C LEU A 119 -3.03 2.89 -5.83
N VAL A 120 -3.43 2.24 -6.93
CA VAL A 120 -4.85 2.16 -7.34
C VAL A 120 -5.68 1.49 -6.26
N LEU A 121 -5.23 0.37 -5.70
CA LEU A 121 -5.94 -0.32 -4.62
C LEU A 121 -6.09 0.57 -3.36
N LEU A 122 -5.04 1.28 -2.95
CA LEU A 122 -5.08 2.22 -1.83
C LEU A 122 -6.08 3.36 -2.07
N ILE A 123 -6.11 3.93 -3.29
CA ILE A 123 -7.09 4.96 -3.69
C ILE A 123 -8.50 4.41 -3.59
N VAL A 124 -8.76 3.21 -4.12
CA VAL A 124 -10.09 2.58 -4.08
C VAL A 124 -10.51 2.32 -2.63
N VAL A 125 -9.61 1.83 -1.77
CA VAL A 125 -9.90 1.64 -0.33
C VAL A 125 -10.24 2.97 0.33
N ALA A 126 -9.44 4.02 0.10
CA ALA A 126 -9.68 5.35 0.67
C ALA A 126 -11.05 5.92 0.24
N ILE A 127 -11.41 5.82 -1.04
CA ILE A 127 -12.70 6.27 -1.57
C ILE A 127 -13.85 5.47 -0.95
N ARG A 128 -13.71 4.13 -0.85
CA ARG A 128 -14.74 3.27 -0.23
C ARG A 128 -14.95 3.63 1.25
N ALA A 129 -13.86 3.88 1.98
CA ALA A 129 -13.90 4.29 3.38
C ALA A 129 -14.52 5.68 3.56
N ASP A 130 -14.15 6.68 2.75
CA ASP A 130 -14.74 8.02 2.79
C ASP A 130 -16.25 7.97 2.49
N ARG A 131 -16.66 7.23 1.45
CA ARG A 131 -18.09 7.04 1.12
C ARG A 131 -18.86 6.41 2.28
N ALA A 132 -18.29 5.40 2.94
CA ALA A 132 -18.91 4.77 4.10
C ALA A 132 -19.04 5.76 5.27
N ARG A 133 -17.97 6.50 5.58
CA ARG A 133 -17.95 7.54 6.61
C ARG A 133 -18.98 8.65 6.36
N ARG A 134 -19.11 9.12 5.12
CA ARG A 134 -20.10 10.14 4.75
C ARG A 134 -21.54 9.67 4.95
N ARG A 135 -21.84 8.41 4.61
CA ARG A 135 -23.17 7.81 4.83
C ARG A 135 -23.52 7.75 6.32
N GLU A 136 -22.56 7.38 7.18
CA GLU A 136 -22.76 7.38 8.63
C GLU A 136 -23.03 8.78 9.19
N LYS A 137 -22.35 9.81 8.68
CA LYS A 137 -22.58 11.21 9.10
C LYS A 137 -23.97 11.71 8.72
N VAL A 138 -24.49 11.32 7.55
CA VAL A 138 -25.85 11.70 7.12
C VAL A 138 -26.90 11.02 7.98
N ALA A 139 -26.75 9.71 8.24
CA ALA A 139 -27.68 8.94 9.07
C ALA A 139 -27.74 9.41 10.53
N GLN A 140 -26.72 10.12 11.04
CA GLN A 140 -26.73 10.72 12.38
C GLN A 140 -27.44 12.08 12.45
N ARG A 141 -27.76 12.69 11.30
CA ARG A 141 -28.43 14.01 11.22
C ARG A 141 -29.94 13.91 10.96
N THR A 142 -30.40 12.76 10.47
CA THR A 142 -31.81 12.38 10.29
C THR A 142 -32.31 11.68 11.53
#